data_AF-A0A2V8TKU6-F1
#
_entry.id   AF-A0A2V8TKU6-F1
#
_cell.length_a   1.000
_cell.length_b   1.000
_cell.length_c   1.000
_cell.angle_alpha   90.00
_cell.angle_beta   90.00
_cell.angle_gamma   90.00
#
_symmetry.space_group_name_H-M   'P 1'
#
loop_
_entity.id
_entity.type
_entity.pdbx_description
1 polymer ?
#
loop_
_entity_poly.entity_id
_entity_poly.type
_entity_poly.pdbx_seq_one_letter_code
_entity_poly.pdbx_strand_id
1 'polypeptide(L)'
;MKSASSVLMILFSAVLLCACAENPARAGGSVTFDHSAWDQIVQTYVDENGKVAYRDLAAKDLPKLERYLQQIAEANPAAMSEKEALAFTINAYNAV
;
A
#
# COMPACT_ATOMS: atom_id res chain seq x y z
N MET A 1 -26.25 39.65 -11.29
CA MET A 1 -26.20 38.37 -10.53
C MET A 1 -25.01 37.55 -11.00
N LYS A 2 -23.78 37.87 -10.53
CA LYS A 2 -22.56 37.08 -10.80
C LYS A 2 -21.63 36.95 -9.58
N SER A 3 -21.99 37.51 -8.42
CA SER A 3 -21.11 37.56 -7.25
C SER A 3 -21.32 36.41 -6.25
N ALA A 4 -22.50 35.80 -6.20
CA ALA A 4 -22.79 34.73 -5.22
C ALA A 4 -22.04 33.41 -5.51
N SER A 5 -21.79 33.10 -6.78
CA SER A 5 -21.13 31.84 -7.18
C SER A 5 -19.61 31.86 -6.92
N SER A 6 -18.97 33.02 -7.00
CA SER A 6 -17.52 33.16 -6.75
C SER A 6 -17.18 33.14 -5.26
N VAL A 7 -18.05 33.69 -4.40
CA VAL A 7 -17.88 33.65 -2.93
C VAL A 7 -18.08 32.23 -2.38
N LEU A 8 -19.04 31.48 -2.94
CA LEU A 8 -19.28 30.09 -2.58
C LEU A 8 -18.09 29.17 -2.96
N MET A 9 -17.42 29.46 -4.09
CA MET A 9 -16.27 28.70 -4.57
C MET A 9 -14.98 28.97 -3.78
N ILE A 10 -14.82 30.20 -3.25
CA ILE A 10 -13.70 30.58 -2.37
C ILE A 10 -13.88 29.98 -0.97
N LEU A 11 -15.10 29.95 -0.45
CA LEU A 11 -15.41 29.33 0.85
C LEU A 11 -15.23 27.81 0.83
N PHE A 12 -15.53 27.15 -0.28
CA PHE A 12 -15.28 25.71 -0.45
C PHE A 12 -13.78 25.38 -0.50
N SER A 13 -12.98 26.27 -1.11
CA SER A 13 -11.51 26.14 -1.21
C SER A 13 -10.80 26.35 0.13
N ALA A 14 -11.34 27.19 1.01
CA ALA A 14 -10.76 27.45 2.34
C ALA A 14 -10.98 26.29 3.33
N VAL A 15 -12.08 25.54 3.19
CA VAL A 15 -12.36 24.35 4.03
C VAL A 15 -11.44 23.19 3.66
N LEU A 16 -11.03 23.06 2.39
CA LEU A 16 -10.06 22.05 1.96
C LEU A 16 -8.63 22.28 2.49
N LEU A 17 -8.25 23.53 2.81
CA LEU A 17 -6.91 23.87 3.28
C LEU A 17 -6.66 23.59 4.78
N CYS A 18 -7.68 23.23 5.55
CA CYS A 18 -7.58 23.07 7.01
C CYS A 18 -7.72 21.63 7.50
N ALA A 19 -7.66 20.64 6.60
CA ALA A 19 -7.77 19.22 6.95
C ALA A 19 -6.43 18.50 7.16
N CYS A 20 -5.31 19.23 7.24
CA CYS A 20 -4.03 18.69 7.70
C CYS A 20 -4.02 18.63 9.23
N ALA A 21 -4.94 17.87 9.84
CA ALA A 21 -4.69 17.37 11.18
C ALA A 21 -3.57 16.33 11.05
N GLU A 22 -2.36 16.74 11.37
CA GLU A 22 -1.20 15.88 11.50
C GLU A 22 -1.55 14.81 12.52
N ASN A 23 -1.82 13.58 12.07
CA ASN A 23 -1.86 12.43 12.97
C ASN A 23 -0.44 12.31 13.51
N PRO A 24 -0.18 12.55 14.82
CA PRO A 24 1.16 12.43 15.34
C PRO A 24 1.56 10.98 15.15
N ALA A 25 2.40 10.72 14.14
CA ALA A 25 2.91 9.41 13.85
C ALA A 25 3.52 8.90 15.15
N ARG A 26 2.94 7.84 15.70
CA ARG A 26 3.51 7.16 16.86
C ARG A 26 4.95 6.84 16.47
N ALA A 27 5.92 7.37 17.22
CA ALA A 27 7.34 7.16 16.95
C ALA A 27 7.58 5.65 16.77
N GLY A 28 7.67 5.24 15.51
CA GLY A 28 7.35 3.89 15.06
C GLY A 28 8.58 3.01 15.02
N GLY A 29 8.41 1.71 15.28
CA GLY A 29 9.51 0.75 15.27
C GLY A 29 10.35 0.83 14.01
N SER A 30 11.68 0.66 14.17
CA SER A 30 12.66 0.69 13.07
C SER A 30 12.70 -0.60 12.24
N VAL A 31 11.79 -1.54 12.50
CA VAL A 31 11.73 -2.82 11.82
C VAL A 31 11.04 -2.61 10.47
N THR A 32 11.75 -2.91 9.40
CA THR A 32 11.24 -2.94 8.01
C THR A 32 11.12 -4.38 7.54
N PHE A 33 10.13 -4.67 6.71
CA PHE A 33 9.97 -5.97 6.07
C PHE A 33 10.50 -5.93 4.64
N ASP A 34 11.20 -6.99 4.21
CA ASP A 34 11.72 -7.09 2.86
C ASP A 34 10.66 -7.63 1.90
N HIS A 35 10.13 -6.74 1.05
CA HIS A 35 9.14 -7.08 0.03
C HIS A 35 9.75 -7.43 -1.34
N SER A 36 11.08 -7.54 -1.46
CA SER A 36 11.76 -7.73 -2.75
C SER A 36 11.30 -8.97 -3.52
N ALA A 37 10.97 -10.06 -2.82
CA ALA A 37 10.45 -11.28 -3.44
C ALA A 37 9.09 -11.04 -4.11
N TRP A 38 8.21 -10.27 -3.48
CA TRP A 38 6.91 -9.91 -4.06
C TRP A 38 7.07 -8.94 -5.22
N ASP A 39 7.91 -7.92 -5.08
CA ASP A 39 8.22 -6.97 -6.16
C ASP A 39 8.69 -7.70 -7.43
N GLN A 40 9.58 -8.67 -7.29
CA GLN A 40 10.05 -9.50 -8.40
C GLN A 40 8.92 -10.31 -9.04
N ILE A 41 8.02 -10.89 -8.23
CA ILE A 41 6.85 -11.62 -8.72
C ILE A 41 5.95 -10.70 -9.53
N VAL A 42 5.50 -9.58 -8.97
CA VAL A 42 4.56 -8.71 -9.70
C VAL A 42 5.22 -8.11 -10.94
N GLN A 43 6.48 -7.70 -10.91
CA GLN A 43 7.18 -7.22 -12.10
C GLN A 43 7.29 -8.28 -13.21
N THR A 44 7.38 -9.56 -12.86
CA THR A 44 7.45 -10.66 -13.83
C THR A 44 6.10 -10.96 -14.46
N TYR A 45 5.02 -10.85 -13.69
CA TYR A 45 3.69 -11.34 -14.07
C TYR A 45 2.67 -10.24 -14.39
N VAL A 46 3.03 -8.95 -14.22
CA VAL A 46 2.16 -7.82 -14.55
C VAL A 46 2.26 -7.46 -16.04
N ASP A 47 1.11 -7.20 -16.66
CA ASP A 47 1.05 -6.65 -18.01
C ASP A 47 1.12 -5.11 -18.04
N GLU A 48 1.17 -4.53 -19.24
CA GLU A 48 1.19 -3.07 -19.46
C GLU A 48 -0.06 -2.35 -18.93
N ASN A 49 -1.14 -3.08 -18.66
CA ASN A 49 -2.39 -2.55 -18.11
C ASN A 49 -2.44 -2.71 -16.57
N GLY A 50 -1.37 -3.19 -15.94
CA GLY A 50 -1.31 -3.41 -14.49
C GLY A 50 -1.99 -4.70 -14.02
N LYS A 51 -2.32 -5.63 -14.92
CA LYS A 51 -2.96 -6.90 -14.53
C LYS A 51 -1.92 -7.98 -14.28
N VAL A 52 -1.98 -8.57 -13.09
CA VAL A 52 -1.10 -9.68 -12.70
C VAL A 52 -1.68 -11.01 -13.21
N ALA A 53 -0.86 -11.78 -13.92
CA ALA A 53 -1.22 -13.09 -14.46
C ALA A 53 -1.16 -14.20 -13.38
N TYR A 54 -2.04 -14.15 -12.38
CA TYR A 54 -2.04 -15.09 -11.25
C TYR A 54 -2.08 -16.57 -11.64
N ARG A 55 -2.78 -16.92 -12.72
CA ARG A 55 -2.84 -18.30 -13.23
C ARG A 55 -1.46 -18.80 -13.69
N ASP A 56 -0.71 -17.95 -14.37
CA ASP A 56 0.63 -18.27 -14.87
C ASP A 56 1.64 -18.30 -13.72
N LEU A 57 1.53 -17.35 -12.77
CA LEU A 57 2.31 -17.36 -11.54
C LEU A 57 2.11 -18.68 -10.77
N ALA A 58 0.86 -19.10 -10.55
CA ALA A 58 0.55 -20.36 -9.87
C ALA A 58 1.04 -21.59 -10.64
N ALA A 59 1.07 -21.54 -11.97
CA ALA A 59 1.54 -22.68 -12.78
C ALA A 59 3.08 -22.78 -12.85
N LYS A 60 3.79 -21.65 -12.83
CA LYS A 60 5.23 -21.58 -13.17
C LYS A 60 6.13 -21.27 -11.98
N ASP A 61 5.66 -20.48 -11.02
CA ASP A 61 6.47 -19.92 -9.94
C ASP A 61 5.78 -19.99 -8.57
N LEU A 62 4.82 -20.90 -8.37
CA LEU A 62 4.16 -21.13 -7.08
C LEU A 62 5.16 -21.25 -5.91
N PRO A 63 6.29 -21.97 -6.01
CA PRO A 63 7.25 -22.05 -4.92
C PRO A 63 7.87 -20.70 -4.51
N LYS A 64 7.97 -19.73 -5.43
CA LYS A 64 8.45 -18.37 -5.09
C LYS A 64 7.38 -17.62 -4.29
N LEU A 65 6.12 -17.74 -4.69
CA LEU A 65 4.99 -17.15 -3.98
C LEU A 65 4.85 -17.76 -2.58
N GLU A 66 4.92 -19.08 -2.46
CA GLU A 66 4.85 -19.79 -1.18
C GLU A 66 5.96 -19.35 -0.21
N ARG A 67 7.18 -19.15 -0.72
CA ARG A 67 8.29 -18.63 0.11
C ARG A 67 8.00 -17.24 0.65
N TYR A 68 7.46 -16.34 -0.18
CA TYR A 68 7.09 -15.00 0.27
C TYR A 68 5.95 -15.04 1.31
N LEU A 69 4.94 -15.90 1.11
CA LEU A 69 3.86 -16.10 2.07
C LEU A 69 4.35 -16.70 3.40
N GLN A 70 5.37 -17.57 3.38
CA GLN A 70 6.03 -18.05 4.59
C GLN A 70 6.70 -16.92 5.37
N GLN A 71 7.41 -16.02 4.68
CA GLN A 71 8.02 -14.84 5.33
C GLN A 71 6.97 -13.93 5.96
N ILE A 72 5.81 -13.73 5.30
CA ILE A 72 4.67 -12.99 5.86
C ILE A 72 4.17 -13.69 7.13
N ALA A 73 4.03 -15.02 7.11
CA ALA A 73 3.50 -15.78 8.25
C ALA A 73 4.40 -15.70 9.49
N GLU A 74 5.71 -15.50 9.31
CA GLU A 74 6.70 -15.38 10.39
C GLU A 74 6.89 -13.93 10.88
N ALA A 75 6.39 -12.94 10.14
CA ALA A 75 6.57 -11.53 10.48
C ALA A 75 5.80 -11.13 11.74
N ASN A 76 6.30 -10.09 12.43
CA ASN A 76 5.59 -9.45 13.55
C ASN A 76 5.24 -7.99 13.20
N PRO A 77 4.06 -7.74 12.60
CA PRO A 77 3.64 -6.39 12.22
C PRO A 77 3.46 -5.44 13.41
N ALA A 78 3.22 -5.98 14.62
CA ALA A 78 3.08 -5.14 15.82
C ALA A 78 4.40 -4.48 16.26
N ALA A 79 5.55 -4.96 15.77
CA ALA A 79 6.86 -4.35 15.99
C ALA A 79 7.23 -3.28 14.93
N MET A 80 6.41 -3.11 13.89
CA MET A 80 6.66 -2.18 12.79
C MET A 80 6.16 -0.76 13.11
N SER A 81 6.65 0.24 12.39
CA SER A 81 6.00 1.55 12.37
C SER A 81 4.58 1.44 11.77
N GLU A 82 3.69 2.38 12.08
CA GLU A 82 2.33 2.38 11.51
C GLU A 82 2.33 2.36 9.98
N LYS A 83 3.22 3.15 9.36
CA LYS A 83 3.40 3.20 7.91
C LYS A 83 3.85 1.85 7.35
N GLU A 84 4.80 1.22 8.00
CA GLU A 84 5.33 -0.08 7.58
C GLU A 84 4.30 -1.19 7.77
N ALA A 85 3.58 -1.21 8.89
CA ALA A 85 2.50 -2.17 9.12
C ALA A 85 1.37 -2.05 8.08
N LEU A 86 1.04 -0.82 7.65
CA LEU A 86 0.09 -0.58 6.57
C LEU A 86 0.60 -1.13 5.24
N ALA A 87 1.85 -0.83 4.87
CA ALA A 87 2.47 -1.34 3.63
C ALA A 87 2.53 -2.87 3.64
N PHE A 88 2.98 -3.46 4.75
CA PHE A 88 2.99 -4.90 4.97
C PHE A 88 1.61 -5.51 4.75
N THR A 89 0.57 -4.93 5.35
CA THR A 89 -0.81 -5.43 5.25
C THR A 89 -1.33 -5.39 3.81
N ILE A 90 -1.08 -4.30 3.09
CA ILE A 90 -1.49 -4.16 1.68
C ILE A 90 -0.79 -5.22 0.81
N ASN A 91 0.52 -5.40 0.98
CA ASN A 91 1.28 -6.38 0.22
C ASN A 91 0.88 -7.82 0.58
N ALA A 92 0.60 -8.11 1.86
CA ALA A 92 0.12 -9.42 2.28
C ALA A 92 -1.25 -9.74 1.68
N TYR A 93 -2.17 -8.78 1.68
CA TYR A 93 -3.49 -8.92 1.04
C TYR A 93 -3.39 -9.17 -0.47
N ASN A 94 -2.49 -8.47 -1.17
CA ASN A 94 -2.34 -8.62 -2.62
C ASN A 94 -1.68 -9.94 -3.04
N ALA A 95 -1.00 -10.63 -2.13
CA ALA A 95 -0.24 -11.84 -2.42
C ALA A 95 -1.05 -13.15 -2.23
N VAL A 96 -2.28 -13.07 -1.71
CA VAL A 96 -3.19 -14.22 -1.49
C VAL A 96 -4.39 -14.17 -2.44
#